data_AF-A0A399NQ55-F1
#
_entry.id   AF-A0A399NQ55-F1
#
_cell.length_a   1.000
_cell.length_b   1.000
_cell.length_c   1.000
_cell.angle_alpha   90.00
_cell.angle_beta   90.00
_cell.angle_gamma   90.00
#
_symmetry.space_group_name_H-M   'P 1'
#
loop_
_entity.id
_entity.type
_entity.pdbx_description
1 polymer ?
#
loop_
_entity_poly.entity_id
_entity_poly.type
_entity_poly.pdbx_seq_one_letter_code
_entity_poly.pdbx_strand_id
1 'polypeptide(L)'
;RRRLRDDPDAARSLGALRRAAYGREDGDAPHVAVPDGIRRDSGIEVDALPAPLVALLVAEHRLVGEGRELLSADARATPRASDDVPTAAGDTVPPGAHPLAPRRRRILRPGPLAAVL
;
A
#
# COMPACT_ATOMS: atom_id res chain seq x y z
N ARG A 1 -23.14 -20.02 -30.98
CA ARG A 1 -22.92 -19.75 -29.54
C ARG A 1 -22.66 -18.25 -29.37
N ARG A 2 -23.62 -17.51 -28.80
CA ARG A 2 -23.47 -16.09 -28.49
C ARG A 2 -22.75 -15.98 -27.14
N ARG A 3 -21.71 -15.15 -27.01
CA ARG A 3 -21.03 -14.96 -25.73
C ARG A 3 -21.88 -14.02 -24.87
N LEU A 4 -21.92 -14.27 -23.56
CA LEU A 4 -22.70 -13.45 -22.60
C LEU A 4 -22.33 -11.96 -22.67
N ARG A 5 -21.06 -11.65 -22.98
CA ARG A 5 -20.58 -10.27 -23.17
C ARG A 5 -21.22 -9.54 -24.36
N ASP A 6 -21.72 -10.27 -25.35
CA ASP A 6 -22.29 -9.73 -26.59
C ASP A 6 -23.84 -9.63 -26.50
N ASP A 7 -24.40 -9.86 -25.31
CA ASP A 7 -25.83 -9.84 -25.04
C ASP A 7 -26.26 -8.49 -24.41
N PRO A 8 -27.08 -7.68 -25.11
CA PRO A 8 -27.52 -6.39 -24.60
C PRO A 8 -28.39 -6.52 -23.34
N ASP A 9 -29.05 -7.65 -23.13
CA ASP A 9 -29.91 -7.86 -21.96
C ASP A 9 -29.07 -8.14 -20.71
N ALA A 10 -27.98 -8.89 -20.88
CA ALA A 10 -26.98 -9.11 -19.84
C ALA A 10 -26.26 -7.80 -19.48
N ALA A 11 -25.91 -6.97 -20.47
CA ALA A 11 -25.30 -5.66 -20.26
C ALA A 11 -26.23 -4.72 -19.46
N ARG A 12 -27.53 -4.68 -19.81
CA ARG A 12 -28.53 -3.89 -19.09
C ARG A 12 -28.71 -4.36 -17.64
N SER A 13 -28.79 -5.67 -17.42
CA SER A 13 -28.95 -6.26 -16.10
C SER A 13 -27.75 -5.99 -15.19
N LEU A 14 -26.54 -6.08 -15.76
CA LEU A 14 -25.30 -5.76 -15.04
C LEU A 14 -25.25 -4.27 -14.67
N GLY A 15 -25.65 -3.38 -15.58
CA GLY A 15 -25.75 -1.94 -15.30
C GLY A 15 -26.72 -1.61 -14.17
N ALA A 16 -27.88 -2.28 -14.13
CA ALA A 16 -28.87 -2.13 -13.06
C ALA A 16 -28.32 -2.62 -11.70
N LEU A 17 -27.65 -3.78 -11.69
CA LEU A 17 -27.04 -4.33 -10.47
C LEU A 17 -25.95 -3.41 -9.92
N ARG A 18 -25.10 -2.88 -10.81
CA ARG A 18 -24.02 -1.94 -10.44
C ARG A 18 -24.57 -0.65 -9.86
N ARG A 19 -25.64 -0.11 -10.45
CA ARG A 19 -26.36 1.07 -9.93
C ARG A 19 -26.93 0.81 -8.53
N ALA A 20 -27.54 -0.34 -8.31
CA ALA A 20 -28.10 -0.70 -7.01
C ALA A 20 -27.01 -0.87 -5.93
N ALA A 21 -25.86 -1.44 -6.29
CA ALA A 21 -24.77 -1.69 -5.35
C ALA A 21 -23.93 -0.45 -5.02
N TYR A 22 -23.67 0.40 -6.02
CA TYR A 22 -22.72 1.52 -5.90
C TYR A 22 -23.36 2.89 -6.02
N GLY A 23 -24.67 2.97 -6.23
CA GLY A 23 -25.49 4.19 -6.16
C GLY A 23 -25.17 5.28 -7.18
N ARG A 24 -24.18 5.08 -8.06
CA ARG A 24 -23.70 6.09 -9.00
C ARG A 24 -23.65 5.49 -10.40
N GLU A 25 -24.26 6.18 -11.37
CA GLU A 25 -24.00 5.89 -12.78
C GLU A 25 -22.51 6.17 -13.03
N ASP A 26 -21.80 5.25 -13.69
CA ASP A 26 -20.44 5.47 -14.18
C ASP A 26 -20.48 6.62 -15.21
N GLY A 27 -20.56 7.88 -14.78
CA GLY A 27 -20.79 9.00 -15.70
C GLY A 27 -21.05 10.36 -15.05
N ASP A 28 -21.64 10.43 -13.85
CA ASP A 28 -22.04 11.73 -13.27
C ASP A 28 -20.90 12.50 -12.58
N ALA A 29 -19.73 11.90 -12.43
CA ALA A 29 -18.60 12.58 -11.85
C ALA A 29 -18.00 13.57 -12.87
N PRO A 30 -17.85 14.86 -12.52
CA PRO A 30 -17.25 15.83 -13.43
C PRO A 30 -15.82 15.39 -13.75
N HIS A 31 -15.45 15.49 -15.03
CA HIS A 31 -14.07 15.25 -15.44
C HIS A 31 -13.24 16.49 -15.10
N VAL A 32 -12.11 16.26 -14.44
CA VAL A 32 -11.19 17.31 -14.00
C VAL A 32 -9.80 16.98 -14.55
N ALA A 33 -9.05 18.02 -14.90
CA ALA A 33 -7.69 17.89 -15.39
C ALA A 33 -6.81 17.15 -14.37
N VAL A 34 -6.02 16.20 -14.85
CA VAL A 34 -5.01 15.52 -14.04
C VAL A 34 -3.79 16.44 -13.92
N PRO A 35 -3.29 16.75 -12.72
CA PRO A 35 -2.10 17.59 -12.55
C PRO A 35 -0.88 17.08 -13.32
N ASP A 36 -0.15 17.97 -14.00
CA ASP A 36 0.96 17.58 -14.90
C ASP A 36 2.10 16.83 -14.20
N GLY A 37 2.38 17.16 -12.94
CA GLY A 37 3.38 16.44 -12.14
C GLY A 37 2.99 14.97 -11.97
N ILE A 38 1.72 14.69 -11.72
CA ILE A 38 1.19 13.34 -11.58
C ILE A 38 1.24 12.61 -12.92
N ARG A 39 0.77 13.24 -14.00
CA ARG A 39 0.79 12.64 -15.35
C ARG A 39 2.19 12.19 -15.78
N ARG A 40 3.19 13.05 -15.56
CA ARG A 40 4.59 12.75 -15.87
C ARG A 40 5.12 11.59 -15.04
N ASP A 41 4.85 11.58 -13.74
CA ASP A 41 5.41 10.58 -12.83
C ASP A 41 4.72 9.22 -12.95
N SER A 42 3.42 9.19 -13.29
CA SER A 42 2.64 7.96 -13.44
C SER A 42 2.58 7.43 -14.89
N GLY A 43 3.04 8.22 -15.87
CA GLY A 43 2.93 7.88 -17.30
C GLY A 43 1.50 7.89 -17.84
N ILE A 44 0.58 8.63 -17.21
CA ILE A 44 -0.80 8.73 -17.68
C ILE A 44 -0.87 9.72 -18.83
N GLU A 45 -1.25 9.23 -20.02
CA GLU A 45 -1.39 10.06 -21.22
C GLU A 45 -2.66 10.92 -21.18
N VAL A 46 -3.72 10.42 -20.53
CA VAL A 46 -5.02 11.09 -20.40
C VAL A 46 -4.88 12.41 -19.63
N ASP A 47 -5.51 13.47 -20.13
CA ASP A 47 -5.46 14.83 -19.58
C ASP A 47 -6.57 15.11 -18.56
N ALA A 48 -7.72 14.44 -18.66
CA ALA A 48 -8.83 14.58 -17.73
C ALA A 48 -9.44 13.24 -17.30
N LEU A 49 -9.73 13.12 -16.01
CA LEU A 49 -10.36 11.94 -15.41
C LEU A 49 -11.53 12.36 -14.51
N PRO A 50 -12.47 11.46 -14.19
CA PRO A 50 -13.46 11.68 -13.16
C PRO A 50 -12.83 12.23 -11.87
N ALA A 51 -13.39 13.31 -11.30
CA ALA A 51 -12.86 13.99 -10.13
C ALA A 51 -12.49 13.07 -8.96
N PRO A 52 -13.26 12.00 -8.63
CA PRO A 52 -12.86 11.06 -7.59
C PRO A 52 -11.54 10.32 -7.90
N LEU A 53 -11.30 9.97 -9.17
CA LEU A 53 -10.04 9.33 -9.58
C LEU A 53 -8.87 10.31 -9.49
N VAL A 54 -9.07 11.56 -9.91
CA VAL A 54 -8.04 12.61 -9.76
C VAL A 54 -7.68 12.81 -8.28
N ALA A 55 -8.68 12.84 -7.38
CA ALA A 55 -8.45 12.96 -5.95
C ALA A 55 -7.62 11.80 -5.37
N LEU A 56 -7.88 10.56 -5.82
CA LEU A 56 -7.10 9.39 -5.42
C LEU A 56 -5.66 9.48 -5.91
N LEU A 57 -5.44 9.85 -7.17
CA LEU A 57 -4.10 10.00 -7.74
C LEU A 57 -3.28 11.09 -7.01
N VAL A 58 -3.92 12.20 -6.66
CA VAL A 58 -3.28 13.27 -5.87
C VAL A 58 -2.88 12.76 -4.49
N ALA A 59 -3.76 12.02 -3.82
CA ALA A 59 -3.46 11.44 -2.51
C ALA A 59 -2.32 10.42 -2.59
N GLU A 60 -2.34 9.52 -3.58
CA GLU A 60 -1.28 8.54 -3.80
C GLU A 60 0.07 9.22 -4.04
N HIS A 61 0.13 10.20 -4.95
CA HIS A 61 1.36 10.92 -5.27
C HIS A 61 1.97 11.58 -4.02
N ARG A 62 1.12 12.20 -3.19
CA ARG A 62 1.54 12.76 -1.89
C ARG A 62 2.11 11.67 -0.96
N LEU A 63 1.39 10.56 -0.79
CA LEU A 63 1.80 9.47 0.10
C LEU A 63 3.11 8.81 -0.33
N VAL A 64 3.34 8.68 -1.65
CA VAL A 64 4.62 8.20 -2.18
C VAL A 64 5.75 9.17 -1.85
N GLY A 65 5.51 10.48 -1.95
CA GLY A 65 6.45 11.51 -1.52
C GLY A 65 6.83 11.37 -0.04
N GLU A 66 5.81 11.37 0.84
CA GLU A 66 6.00 11.18 2.29
C GLU A 66 6.70 9.86 2.61
N GLY A 67 6.34 8.77 1.93
CA GLY A 67 6.98 7.46 2.10
C GLY A 67 8.46 7.46 1.73
N ARG A 68 8.85 8.13 0.64
CA ARG A 68 10.26 8.30 0.27
C ARG A 68 11.04 9.10 1.31
N GLU A 69 10.44 10.16 1.85
CA GLU A 69 11.06 10.96 2.91
C GLU A 69 11.29 10.14 4.18
N LEU A 70 10.28 9.36 4.59
CA LEU A 70 10.37 8.45 5.74
C LEU A 70 11.45 7.39 5.56
N LEU A 71 11.48 6.72 4.40
CA LEU A 71 12.50 5.73 4.09
C LEU A 71 13.91 6.34 4.03
N SER A 72 14.03 7.57 3.52
CA SER A 72 15.30 8.30 3.51
C SER A 72 15.76 8.70 4.91
N ALA A 73 14.83 9.05 5.79
CA ALA A 73 15.13 9.33 7.19
C ALA A 73 15.56 8.06 7.94
N ASP A 74 14.88 6.94 7.73
CA ASP A 74 15.22 5.65 8.33
C ASP A 74 16.60 5.13 7.89
N ALA A 75 16.92 5.26 6.60
CA ALA A 75 18.23 4.91 6.06
C ALA A 75 19.38 5.73 6.66
N ARG A 76 19.12 6.97 7.10
CA ARG A 76 20.09 7.82 7.81
C ARG A 76 20.17 7.50 9.30
N ALA A 77 19.04 7.13 9.91
CA ALA A 77 18.95 6.83 11.34
C ALA A 77 19.52 5.44 11.67
N THR A 78 19.49 4.50 10.72
CA THR A 78 20.04 3.17 10.88
C THR A 78 21.55 3.19 10.56
N PRO A 79 22.46 3.07 11.54
CA PRO A 79 23.85 2.81 11.23
C PRO A 79 23.91 1.47 10.48
N ARG A 80 24.51 1.45 9.29
CA ARG A 80 24.76 0.21 8.55
C ARG A 80 25.60 -0.70 9.44
N ALA A 81 24.97 -1.74 10.00
CA ALA A 81 25.67 -2.82 10.67
C ALA A 81 26.36 -3.69 9.62
N SER A 82 27.40 -3.17 8.97
CA SER A 82 28.33 -3.96 8.17
C SER A 82 29.63 -3.18 8.02
N ASP A 83 30.53 -3.37 8.99
CA ASP A 83 31.98 -3.46 8.75
C ASP A 83 32.68 -4.10 9.95
N ASP A 84 32.11 -5.19 10.46
CA ASP A 84 32.88 -6.16 11.24
C ASP A 84 32.45 -7.55 10.75
N VAL A 85 33.07 -8.00 9.66
CA VAL A 85 33.29 -9.43 9.46
C VAL A 85 34.46 -9.75 10.38
N PRO A 86 34.27 -10.39 11.55
CA PRO A 86 35.43 -10.91 12.25
C PRO A 86 35.92 -12.07 11.41
N THR A 87 37.00 -11.83 10.67
CA THR A 87 37.88 -12.91 10.22
C THR A 87 38.60 -13.41 11.47
N ALA A 88 37.87 -14.13 12.31
CA ALA A 88 38.46 -14.88 13.41
C ALA A 88 39.13 -16.11 12.80
N ALA A 89 40.41 -15.94 12.50
CA ALA A 89 41.35 -17.04 12.45
C ALA A 89 41.15 -17.93 13.69
N GLY A 90 41.04 -19.23 13.44
CA GLY A 90 41.18 -20.35 14.38
C GLY A 90 40.74 -20.13 15.83
N ASP A 91 39.64 -20.77 16.22
CA ASP A 91 39.65 -21.57 17.44
C ASP A 91 38.53 -22.60 17.46
N THR A 92 38.94 -23.83 17.72
CA THR A 92 38.14 -25.05 17.94
C THR A 92 37.00 -24.83 18.95
N VAL A 93 35.75 -25.02 18.52
CA VAL A 93 34.57 -25.04 19.40
C VAL A 93 34.18 -26.49 19.75
N PRO A 94 34.10 -26.88 21.03
CA PRO A 94 33.64 -28.22 21.43
C PRO A 94 32.12 -28.38 21.27
N PRO A 95 31.61 -29.60 21.01
CA PRO A 95 30.19 -29.85 20.77
C PRO A 95 29.44 -29.91 22.10
N GLY A 96 28.71 -28.85 22.47
CA GLY A 96 27.90 -28.88 23.69
C GLY A 96 27.14 -27.62 24.10
N ALA A 97 27.15 -26.53 23.34
CA ALA A 97 26.43 -25.32 23.71
C ALA A 97 25.09 -25.23 22.96
N HIS A 98 24.01 -25.65 23.64
CA HIS A 98 22.64 -25.42 23.19
C HIS A 98 22.32 -23.91 23.13
N PRO A 99 21.48 -23.46 22.18
CA PRO A 99 21.19 -22.04 21.98
C PRO A 99 20.40 -21.47 23.16
N LEU A 100 20.95 -20.44 23.80
CA LEU A 100 20.23 -19.65 24.80
C LEU A 100 19.13 -18.85 24.09
N ALA A 101 17.89 -19.30 24.27
CA ALA A 101 16.68 -18.74 23.69
C ALA A 101 16.49 -17.23 23.93
N PRO A 102 15.83 -16.49 23.01
CA PRO A 102 15.53 -15.08 23.20
C PRO A 102 14.44 -14.89 24.25
N ARG A 103 14.83 -14.43 25.45
CA ARG A 103 13.90 -13.98 26.50
C ARG A 103 13.72 -12.47 26.41
N ARG A 104 12.54 -12.03 25.93
CA ARG A 104 11.77 -10.87 26.46
C ARG A 104 10.46 -10.70 25.66
N ARG A 105 9.43 -11.47 26.02
CA ARG A 105 8.03 -11.14 25.70
C ARG A 105 7.62 -9.94 26.56
N ARG A 106 7.48 -8.75 25.97
CA ARG A 106 6.75 -7.65 26.63
C ARG A 106 5.26 -8.01 26.61
N ILE A 107 4.72 -8.31 27.78
CA ILE A 107 3.27 -8.43 27.99
C ILE A 107 2.68 -7.03 27.80
N LEU A 108 1.85 -6.86 26.78
CA LEU A 108 1.00 -5.67 26.64
C LEU A 108 0.03 -5.66 27.82
N ARG A 109 0.15 -4.65 28.69
CA ARG A 109 -0.90 -4.36 29.68
C ARG A 109 -2.12 -3.83 28.93
N PRO A 110 -3.32 -4.39 29.12
CA PRO A 110 -4.54 -3.79 28.59
C PRO A 110 -4.77 -2.42 29.24
N GLY A 111 -4.93 -1.38 28.42
CA GLY A 111 -5.32 -0.03 28.86
C GLY A 111 -6.83 0.06 29.12
N PRO A 112 -7.32 1.15 29.74
CA PRO A 112 -8.65 1.25 30.34
C PRO A 112 -9.78 1.51 29.32
N LEU A 113 -9.67 1.04 28.07
CA LEU A 113 -10.73 1.14 27.06
C LEU A 113 -11.55 -0.15 26.92
N ALA A 114 -11.57 -0.99 27.96
CA ALA A 114 -12.37 -2.21 28.02
C ALA A 114 -13.61 -2.08 28.93
N ALA A 115 -14.12 -0.86 29.12
CA ALA A 115 -15.33 -0.61 29.91
C ALA A 115 -16.20 0.48 29.27
N VAL A 116 -16.60 0.27 28.01
CA VAL A 116 -17.84 0.84 27.46
C VAL A 116 -18.46 -0.24 26.59
N LEU A 117 -19.36 -1.01 27.18
CA LEU A 117 -20.59 -1.56 26.64
C LEU A 117 -21.41 -2.12 27.80
#